data_AF-A0A2N7GBD1-F1
#
_entry.id   AF-A0A2N7GBD1-F1
#
_cell.length_a   1.000
_cell.length_b   1.000
_cell.length_c   1.000
_cell.angle_alpha   90.00
_cell.angle_beta   90.00
_cell.angle_gamma   90.00
#
_symmetry.space_group_name_H-M   'P 1'
#
loop_
_entity.id
_entity.type
_entity.pdbx_description
1 polymer ?
#
loop_
_entity_poly.entity_id
_entity_poly.type
_entity_poly.pdbx_seq_one_letter_code
_entity_poly.pdbx_strand_id
1 'polypeptide(L)'
;MKTTAHTLIDIPFEFRHTCWFCGEPSSALVQLPHASGNTQCLEHAPLAIPACKECHAIKLSKHLRSVWALRAHINQALITKYAKHLGIGENWTEQELIDCDFSGAILGGFGDSAWKMYEIAKQRISYQGWSISLDGVPLDSIDDTIHFSFEGVDYRSIHHCIDYFATATDIDKELLVELVNILSTERFDYALKIAKLNKRISPYRRDQIVEEVRLQEAEKQEALHIREMDALQNRTHSLISEVTISGVVVPVFAIQWAIEKGIKNLNDLRDLEDDYFDDFAHLGGAVAFQSYDGLQSYMTARTDLTWVNSNDPNRDLWTG
;
A
#
# COMPACT_ATOMS: atom_id res chain seq x y z
N MET A 1 -25.57 -35.88 -25.65
CA MET A 1 -24.94 -34.65 -25.14
C MET A 1 -26.04 -33.61 -25.00
N LYS A 2 -26.34 -33.11 -23.80
CA LYS A 2 -27.33 -32.03 -23.63
C LYS A 2 -26.67 -30.73 -24.08
N THR A 3 -27.17 -30.13 -25.15
CA THR A 3 -26.79 -28.78 -25.57
C THR A 3 -27.28 -27.81 -24.51
N THR A 4 -26.38 -27.20 -23.74
CA THR A 4 -26.75 -26.14 -22.79
C THR A 4 -27.24 -24.94 -23.62
N ALA A 5 -28.51 -24.57 -23.49
CA ALA A 5 -29.04 -23.37 -24.14
C ALA A 5 -28.54 -22.14 -23.38
N HIS A 6 -27.80 -21.25 -24.06
CA HIS A 6 -27.35 -19.98 -23.51
C HIS A 6 -28.39 -18.89 -23.81
N THR A 7 -28.77 -18.12 -22.79
CA THR A 7 -29.67 -16.97 -22.95
C THR A 7 -28.83 -15.72 -23.26
N LEU A 8 -29.21 -14.97 -24.30
CA LEU A 8 -28.58 -13.68 -24.59
C LEU A 8 -28.92 -12.68 -23.47
N ILE A 9 -27.93 -11.95 -22.96
CA ILE A 9 -28.19 -10.87 -22.00
C ILE A 9 -29.07 -9.79 -22.63
N ASP A 10 -29.84 -9.09 -21.80
CA ASP A 10 -30.59 -7.93 -22.25
C ASP A 10 -29.61 -6.81 -22.69
N ILE A 11 -29.85 -6.27 -23.88
CA ILE A 11 -29.01 -5.23 -24.49
C ILE A 11 -29.86 -3.96 -24.62
N PRO A 12 -29.53 -2.88 -23.89
CA PRO A 12 -30.17 -1.59 -24.09
C PRO A 12 -30.04 -1.12 -25.54
N PHE A 13 -31.01 -0.36 -26.01
CA PHE A 13 -31.15 -0.01 -27.43
C PHE A 13 -29.90 0.71 -27.97
N GLU A 14 -29.27 1.55 -27.16
CA GLU A 14 -28.05 2.30 -27.45
C GLU A 14 -26.79 1.42 -27.58
N PHE A 15 -26.81 0.19 -27.05
CA PHE A 15 -25.67 -0.74 -27.06
C PHE A 15 -25.86 -1.98 -27.96
N ARG A 16 -26.92 -2.01 -28.77
CA ARG A 16 -27.32 -3.17 -29.61
C ARG A 16 -26.26 -3.70 -30.59
N HIS A 17 -25.21 -2.92 -30.86
CA HIS A 17 -24.09 -3.29 -31.72
C HIS A 17 -22.74 -3.11 -31.01
N THR A 18 -22.73 -3.12 -29.69
CA THR A 18 -21.59 -2.76 -28.86
C THR A 18 -21.08 -3.98 -28.10
N CYS A 19 -19.78 -4.19 -28.12
CA CYS A 19 -19.09 -5.19 -27.31
C CYS A 19 -19.23 -4.82 -25.84
N TRP A 20 -19.80 -5.70 -25.03
CA TRP A 20 -20.00 -5.44 -23.60
C TRP A 20 -18.67 -5.29 -22.84
N PHE A 21 -17.59 -5.88 -23.35
CA PHE A 21 -16.28 -5.88 -22.70
C PHE A 21 -15.46 -4.62 -22.97
N CYS A 22 -15.52 -4.04 -24.17
CA CYS A 22 -14.58 -2.98 -24.57
C CYS A 22 -15.19 -1.83 -25.40
N GLY A 23 -16.50 -1.84 -25.66
CA GLY A 23 -17.16 -0.75 -26.37
C GLY A 23 -17.03 -0.76 -27.90
N GLU A 24 -16.18 -1.63 -28.47
CA GLU A 24 -16.04 -1.79 -29.91
C GLU A 24 -17.29 -2.41 -30.57
N PRO A 25 -17.49 -2.28 -31.90
CA PRO A 25 -18.58 -2.94 -32.59
C PRO A 25 -18.62 -4.46 -32.35
N SER A 26 -19.75 -4.96 -31.86
CA SER A 26 -19.97 -6.38 -31.61
C SER A 26 -20.20 -7.13 -32.92
N SER A 27 -19.60 -8.31 -33.06
CA SER A 27 -19.81 -9.18 -34.23
C SER A 27 -19.89 -10.67 -33.87
N ALA A 28 -19.84 -11.01 -32.58
CA ALA A 28 -19.84 -12.37 -32.07
C ALA A 28 -20.49 -12.43 -30.69
N LEU A 29 -20.73 -13.64 -30.19
CA LEU A 29 -21.26 -13.90 -28.85
C LEU A 29 -20.26 -14.74 -28.06
N VAL A 30 -19.90 -14.28 -26.88
CA VAL A 30 -19.13 -15.06 -25.90
C VAL A 30 -20.10 -15.81 -25.00
N GLN A 31 -19.92 -17.13 -24.90
CA GLN A 31 -20.79 -18.02 -24.12
C GLN A 31 -20.17 -18.40 -22.78
N LEU A 32 -20.98 -18.34 -21.71
CA LEU A 32 -20.61 -18.75 -20.36
C LEU A 32 -21.66 -19.76 -19.84
N PRO A 33 -21.30 -21.02 -19.55
CA PRO A 33 -19.96 -21.58 -19.55
C PRO A 33 -19.47 -21.82 -20.98
N HIS A 34 -18.16 -21.64 -21.21
CA HIS A 34 -17.53 -21.86 -22.51
C HIS A 34 -17.42 -23.35 -22.89
N ALA A 35 -17.54 -24.26 -21.92
CA ALA A 35 -17.49 -25.71 -22.15
C ALA A 35 -18.75 -26.39 -21.61
N SER A 36 -19.30 -27.32 -22.39
CA SER A 36 -20.60 -28.00 -22.18
C SER A 36 -20.68 -28.93 -20.95
N GLY A 37 -19.73 -28.86 -20.01
CA GLY A 37 -19.59 -29.83 -18.92
C GLY A 37 -19.56 -29.26 -17.49
N ASN A 38 -19.59 -27.93 -17.31
CA ASN A 38 -19.32 -27.32 -16.00
C ASN A 38 -20.42 -26.38 -15.49
N THR A 39 -21.69 -26.69 -15.80
CA THR A 39 -22.83 -25.88 -15.35
C THR A 39 -23.10 -25.97 -13.84
N GLN A 40 -22.55 -26.97 -13.14
CA GLN A 40 -22.78 -27.20 -11.71
C GLN A 40 -22.10 -26.15 -10.80
N CYS A 41 -21.21 -25.31 -11.34
CA CYS A 41 -20.49 -24.31 -10.57
C CYS A 41 -20.70 -22.86 -11.07
N LEU A 42 -21.72 -22.62 -11.88
CA LEU A 42 -22.07 -21.26 -12.30
C LEU A 42 -22.93 -20.58 -11.24
N GLU A 43 -22.67 -19.30 -11.03
CA GLU A 43 -23.44 -18.45 -10.11
C GLU A 43 -24.74 -17.93 -10.74
N HIS A 44 -24.93 -18.14 -12.04
CA HIS A 44 -26.07 -17.67 -12.82
C HIS A 44 -26.44 -18.66 -13.94
N ALA A 45 -27.61 -18.46 -14.56
CA ALA A 45 -28.01 -19.23 -15.74
C ALA A 45 -27.00 -19.05 -16.90
N PRO A 46 -26.81 -20.04 -17.80
CA PRO A 46 -25.91 -19.90 -18.94
C PRO A 46 -26.20 -18.67 -19.81
N LEU A 47 -25.17 -17.87 -20.09
CA LEU A 47 -25.26 -16.57 -20.75
C LEU A 47 -24.57 -16.55 -22.10
N ALA A 48 -25.10 -15.77 -23.03
CA ALA A 48 -24.42 -15.28 -24.22
C ALA A 48 -24.26 -13.76 -24.14
N ILE A 49 -23.06 -13.25 -24.40
CA ILE A 49 -22.69 -11.84 -24.22
C ILE A 49 -22.15 -11.28 -25.54
N PRO A 50 -22.62 -10.11 -26.02
CA PRO A 50 -22.12 -9.50 -27.25
C PRO A 50 -20.65 -9.10 -27.12
N ALA A 51 -19.85 -9.50 -28.11
CA ALA A 51 -18.42 -9.25 -28.15
C ALA A 51 -17.94 -8.85 -29.54
N CYS A 52 -16.89 -8.04 -29.60
CA CYS A 52 -16.12 -7.83 -30.84
C CYS A 52 -15.26 -9.07 -31.15
N LYS A 53 -14.74 -9.16 -32.37
CA LYS A 53 -13.89 -10.28 -32.82
C LYS A 53 -12.71 -10.55 -31.89
N GLU A 54 -12.11 -9.48 -31.38
CA GLU A 54 -10.94 -9.57 -30.52
C GLU A 54 -11.27 -10.11 -29.13
N CYS A 55 -12.30 -9.56 -28.46
CA CYS A 55 -12.73 -10.06 -27.16
C CYS A 55 -13.19 -11.51 -27.24
N HIS A 56 -13.84 -11.89 -28.34
CA HIS A 56 -14.24 -13.28 -28.59
C HIS A 56 -13.05 -14.22 -28.82
N ALA A 57 -11.96 -13.76 -29.42
CA ALA A 57 -10.78 -14.58 -29.70
C ALA A 57 -9.91 -14.85 -28.46
N ILE A 58 -10.16 -14.18 -27.33
CA ILE A 58 -9.41 -14.38 -26.09
C ILE A 58 -9.72 -15.77 -25.54
N LYS A 59 -8.66 -16.55 -25.29
CA LYS A 59 -8.77 -17.92 -24.78
C LYS A 59 -9.31 -17.91 -23.35
N LEU A 60 -10.51 -18.45 -23.16
CA LEU A 60 -11.16 -18.49 -21.85
C LEU A 60 -10.70 -19.67 -20.99
N SER A 61 -10.53 -19.41 -19.69
CA SER A 61 -10.29 -20.46 -18.70
C SER A 61 -11.55 -21.30 -18.46
N LYS A 62 -11.38 -22.61 -18.25
CA LYS A 62 -12.47 -23.54 -17.90
C LYS A 62 -13.06 -23.29 -16.50
N HIS A 63 -12.42 -22.45 -15.70
CA HIS A 63 -12.77 -22.16 -14.31
C HIS A 63 -13.54 -20.84 -14.13
N LEU A 64 -13.87 -20.13 -15.21
CA LEU A 64 -14.68 -18.91 -15.11
C LEU A 64 -16.12 -19.28 -14.74
N ARG A 65 -16.61 -18.76 -13.61
CA ARG A 65 -17.90 -19.12 -12.99
C ARG A 65 -18.92 -17.98 -12.98
N SER A 66 -18.49 -16.76 -13.24
CA SER A 66 -19.33 -15.57 -13.27
C SER A 66 -18.99 -14.68 -14.47
N VAL A 67 -19.97 -13.88 -14.89
CA VAL A 67 -19.80 -12.88 -15.95
C VAL A 67 -18.76 -11.81 -15.58
N TRP A 68 -18.66 -11.47 -14.28
CA TRP A 68 -17.68 -10.53 -13.75
C TRP A 68 -16.25 -11.10 -13.85
N ALA A 69 -16.07 -12.38 -13.49
CA ALA A 69 -14.79 -13.07 -13.67
C ALA A 69 -14.42 -13.19 -15.15
N LEU A 70 -15.39 -13.35 -16.05
CA LEU A 70 -15.17 -13.30 -17.49
C LEU A 70 -14.76 -11.89 -17.95
N ARG A 71 -15.44 -10.84 -17.46
CA ARG A 71 -15.12 -9.44 -17.76
C ARG A 71 -13.69 -9.11 -17.39
N ALA A 72 -13.31 -9.37 -16.15
CA ALA A 72 -11.95 -9.12 -15.68
C ALA A 72 -10.92 -9.92 -16.49
N HIS A 73 -11.28 -11.08 -17.05
CA HIS A 73 -10.36 -11.93 -17.81
C HIS A 73 -10.04 -11.31 -19.16
N ILE A 74 -11.11 -10.91 -19.84
CA ILE A 74 -11.01 -10.22 -21.13
C ILE A 74 -10.32 -8.88 -20.92
N ASN A 75 -10.68 -8.10 -19.89
CA ASN A 75 -10.04 -6.81 -19.62
C ASN A 75 -8.53 -6.96 -19.37
N GLN A 76 -8.12 -7.92 -18.53
CA GLN A 76 -6.71 -8.18 -18.29
C GLN A 76 -5.96 -8.57 -19.58
N ALA A 77 -6.57 -9.41 -20.42
CA ALA A 77 -5.97 -9.80 -21.70
C ALA A 77 -5.86 -8.61 -22.68
N LEU A 78 -6.82 -7.68 -22.66
CA LEU A 78 -6.73 -6.42 -23.41
C LEU A 78 -5.60 -5.54 -22.87
N ILE A 79 -5.49 -5.34 -21.55
CA ILE A 79 -4.39 -4.58 -20.92
C ILE A 79 -3.04 -5.14 -21.36
N THR A 80 -2.85 -6.46 -21.28
CA THR A 80 -1.61 -7.11 -21.70
C THR A 80 -1.33 -6.91 -23.19
N LYS A 81 -2.35 -7.06 -24.04
CA LYS A 81 -2.19 -6.89 -25.50
C LYS A 81 -1.87 -5.45 -25.89
N TYR A 82 -2.53 -4.49 -25.25
CA TYR A 82 -2.40 -3.06 -25.53
C TYR A 82 -1.30 -2.38 -24.71
N ALA A 83 -0.55 -3.11 -23.88
CA ALA A 83 0.45 -2.56 -22.96
C ALA A 83 1.43 -1.58 -23.63
N LYS A 84 1.89 -1.87 -24.86
CA LYS A 84 2.78 -0.95 -25.60
C LYS A 84 2.09 0.34 -26.05
N HIS A 85 0.83 0.28 -26.43
CA HIS A 85 0.06 1.46 -26.81
C HIS A 85 -0.31 2.31 -25.59
N LEU A 86 -0.71 1.65 -24.50
CA LEU A 86 -0.94 2.29 -23.20
C LEU A 86 0.34 2.94 -22.65
N GLY A 87 1.48 2.28 -22.85
CA GLY A 87 2.80 2.79 -22.51
C GLY A 87 3.19 4.11 -23.19
N ILE A 88 2.52 4.51 -24.26
CA ILE A 88 2.75 5.84 -24.86
C ILE A 88 2.38 6.93 -23.85
N GLY A 89 1.18 6.85 -23.24
CA GLY A 89 0.75 7.81 -22.21
C GLY A 89 1.50 7.68 -20.87
N GLU A 90 2.20 6.57 -20.64
CA GLU A 90 3.08 6.39 -19.49
C GLU A 90 4.43 7.10 -19.62
N ASN A 91 4.88 7.28 -20.86
CA ASN A 91 6.20 7.83 -21.17
C ASN A 91 6.12 9.25 -21.73
N TRP A 92 4.96 9.66 -22.28
CA TRP A 92 4.78 10.91 -23.00
C TRP A 92 3.39 11.49 -22.77
N THR A 93 3.33 12.81 -22.72
CA THR A 93 2.12 13.60 -22.94
C THR A 93 1.89 13.81 -24.43
N GLU A 94 0.66 14.18 -24.81
CA GLU A 94 0.34 14.55 -26.20
C GLU A 94 1.24 15.69 -26.69
N GLN A 95 1.44 16.71 -25.86
CA GLN A 95 2.27 17.86 -26.21
C GLN A 95 3.73 17.47 -26.41
N GLU A 96 4.30 16.62 -25.54
CA GLU A 96 5.68 16.15 -25.72
C GLU A 96 5.86 15.38 -27.02
N LEU A 97 4.85 14.61 -27.46
CA LEU A 97 4.90 13.90 -28.76
C LEU A 97 4.82 14.87 -29.95
N ILE A 98 4.02 15.92 -29.84
CA ILE A 98 3.93 16.98 -30.86
C ILE A 98 5.25 17.75 -30.94
N ASP A 99 5.82 18.11 -29.79
CA ASP A 99 7.04 18.92 -29.68
C ASP A 99 8.30 18.16 -30.10
N CYS A 100 8.27 16.83 -30.12
CA CYS A 100 9.38 15.99 -30.58
C CYS A 100 9.67 16.13 -32.09
N ASP A 101 8.85 16.86 -32.85
CA ASP A 101 8.95 17.13 -34.30
C ASP A 101 9.72 16.04 -35.06
N PHE A 102 9.11 14.86 -35.12
CA PHE A 102 9.66 13.70 -35.79
C PHE A 102 9.79 13.97 -37.31
N SER A 103 10.83 14.68 -37.72
CA SER A 103 10.98 15.12 -39.11
C SER A 103 11.29 13.96 -40.08
N GLY A 104 10.80 14.07 -41.31
CA GLY A 104 11.05 13.14 -42.42
C GLY A 104 9.85 12.28 -42.82
N ALA A 105 9.89 11.74 -44.04
CA ALA A 105 8.77 11.02 -44.67
C ALA A 105 8.33 9.73 -43.94
N ILE A 106 9.13 9.24 -42.99
CA ILE A 106 8.89 7.99 -42.25
C ILE A 106 8.28 8.25 -40.87
N LEU A 107 8.63 9.37 -40.22
CA LEU A 107 8.26 9.62 -38.81
C LEU A 107 7.36 10.85 -38.63
N GLY A 108 7.12 11.66 -39.68
CA GLY A 108 6.32 12.89 -39.61
C GLY A 108 4.87 12.73 -39.15
N GLY A 109 4.31 11.51 -39.21
CA GLY A 109 2.98 11.19 -38.68
C GLY A 109 3.00 10.30 -37.43
N PHE A 110 4.19 10.05 -36.85
CA PHE A 110 4.35 9.10 -35.75
C PHE A 110 3.68 9.61 -34.47
N GLY A 111 3.89 10.88 -34.08
CA GLY A 111 3.30 11.46 -32.86
C GLY A 111 1.77 11.34 -32.83
N ASP A 112 1.09 11.89 -33.84
CA ASP A 112 -0.37 11.86 -33.97
C ASP A 112 -0.93 10.43 -33.99
N SER A 113 -0.28 9.52 -34.72
CA SER A 113 -0.74 8.13 -34.84
C SER A 113 -0.52 7.37 -33.53
N ALA A 114 0.60 7.62 -32.84
CA ALA A 114 0.92 7.02 -31.56
C ALA A 114 -0.09 7.46 -30.49
N TRP A 115 -0.38 8.76 -30.41
CA TRP A 115 -1.34 9.27 -29.42
C TRP A 115 -2.76 8.73 -29.67
N LYS A 116 -3.24 8.72 -30.91
CA LYS A 116 -4.54 8.11 -31.26
C LYS A 116 -4.60 6.63 -30.87
N MET A 117 -3.51 5.89 -31.05
CA MET A 117 -3.44 4.50 -30.64
C MET A 117 -3.51 4.33 -29.12
N TYR A 118 -2.88 5.24 -28.36
CA TYR A 118 -3.01 5.30 -26.90
C TYR A 118 -4.47 5.56 -26.48
N GLU A 119 -5.13 6.54 -27.08
CA GLU A 119 -6.51 6.90 -26.75
C GLU A 119 -7.47 5.75 -27.02
N ILE A 120 -7.34 5.09 -28.18
CA ILE A 120 -8.15 3.90 -28.51
C ILE A 120 -7.92 2.80 -27.48
N ALA A 121 -6.66 2.50 -27.15
CA ALA A 121 -6.34 1.49 -26.15
C ALA A 121 -6.94 1.82 -24.78
N LYS A 122 -6.81 3.08 -24.33
CA LYS A 122 -7.33 3.59 -23.06
C LYS A 122 -8.85 3.50 -23.00
N GLN A 123 -9.55 3.98 -24.02
CA GLN A 123 -11.01 3.92 -24.10
C GLN A 123 -11.52 2.49 -23.96
N ARG A 124 -10.84 1.53 -24.58
CA ARG A 124 -11.24 0.13 -24.57
C ARG A 124 -11.08 -0.56 -23.22
N ILE A 125 -10.01 -0.26 -22.48
CA ILE A 125 -9.77 -0.83 -21.13
C ILE A 125 -10.62 -0.15 -20.06
N SER A 126 -10.94 1.14 -20.25
CA SER A 126 -11.75 1.92 -19.31
C SER A 126 -13.26 1.74 -19.51
N TYR A 127 -13.68 1.06 -20.57
CA TYR A 127 -15.09 0.82 -20.86
C TYR A 127 -15.73 -0.04 -19.76
N GLN A 128 -16.85 0.42 -19.19
CA GLN A 128 -17.54 -0.22 -18.06
C GLN A 128 -18.71 -1.13 -18.47
N GLY A 129 -19.10 -1.10 -19.76
CA GLY A 129 -20.29 -1.84 -20.21
C GLY A 129 -21.57 -1.24 -19.65
N TRP A 130 -22.62 -2.06 -19.62
CA TRP A 130 -23.92 -1.73 -19.04
C TRP A 130 -24.34 -2.80 -18.04
N SER A 131 -25.30 -2.47 -17.17
CA SER A 131 -25.86 -3.40 -16.18
C SER A 131 -26.47 -4.63 -16.86
N ILE A 132 -26.10 -5.82 -16.40
CA ILE A 132 -26.56 -7.07 -16.99
C ILE A 132 -27.91 -7.46 -16.39
N SER A 133 -28.85 -7.81 -17.28
CA SER A 133 -30.10 -8.49 -16.94
C SER A 133 -30.36 -9.65 -17.90
N LEU A 134 -31.16 -10.60 -17.45
CA LEU A 134 -31.70 -11.71 -18.24
C LEU A 134 -33.21 -11.69 -18.18
N ASP A 135 -33.87 -11.53 -19.32
CA ASP A 135 -35.33 -11.50 -19.41
C ASP A 135 -35.95 -10.49 -18.42
N GLY A 136 -35.28 -9.34 -18.24
CA GLY A 136 -35.65 -8.27 -17.32
C GLY A 136 -35.24 -8.48 -15.86
N VAL A 137 -34.58 -9.60 -15.51
CA VAL A 137 -34.09 -9.89 -14.16
C VAL A 137 -32.62 -9.46 -14.04
N PRO A 138 -32.27 -8.48 -13.20
CA PRO A 138 -30.88 -8.07 -12.97
C PRO A 138 -30.01 -9.22 -12.44
N LEU A 139 -28.76 -9.29 -12.87
CA LEU A 139 -27.75 -10.17 -12.25
C LEU A 139 -27.02 -9.43 -11.13
N ASP A 140 -26.92 -10.06 -9.96
CA ASP A 140 -26.23 -9.50 -8.80
C ASP A 140 -24.75 -9.22 -9.09
N SER A 141 -24.27 -8.08 -8.57
CA SER A 141 -23.00 -7.44 -8.93
C SER A 141 -21.94 -7.58 -7.84
N ILE A 142 -21.67 -8.79 -7.36
CA ILE A 142 -20.49 -9.02 -6.51
C ILE A 142 -19.30 -9.27 -7.44
N ASP A 143 -18.57 -8.20 -7.76
CA ASP A 143 -17.33 -8.27 -8.53
C ASP A 143 -16.12 -8.32 -7.59
N ASP A 144 -15.87 -9.51 -7.04
CA ASP A 144 -14.68 -9.77 -6.20
C ASP A 144 -13.43 -10.10 -7.05
N THR A 145 -13.41 -9.72 -8.32
CA THR A 145 -12.37 -10.16 -9.26
C THR A 145 -11.25 -9.14 -9.43
N ILE A 146 -11.48 -7.91 -8.95
CA ILE A 146 -10.48 -6.85 -8.86
C ILE A 146 -9.73 -7.01 -7.54
N HIS A 147 -8.42 -7.23 -7.62
CA HIS A 147 -7.58 -7.43 -6.44
C HIS A 147 -6.52 -6.34 -6.28
N PHE A 148 -6.34 -5.47 -7.27
CA PHE A 148 -5.40 -4.36 -7.22
C PHE A 148 -5.78 -3.27 -8.22
N SER A 149 -5.80 -2.01 -7.78
CA SER A 149 -6.11 -0.86 -8.62
C SER A 149 -4.97 0.16 -8.53
N PHE A 150 -4.56 0.71 -9.67
CA PHE A 150 -3.51 1.73 -9.73
C PHE A 150 -3.82 2.73 -10.83
N GLU A 151 -3.72 4.03 -10.52
CA GLU A 151 -3.99 5.14 -11.46
C GLU A 151 -5.32 5.02 -12.23
N GLY A 152 -6.36 4.50 -11.57
CA GLY A 152 -7.70 4.34 -12.15
C GLY A 152 -7.84 3.14 -13.10
N VAL A 153 -6.86 2.24 -13.14
CA VAL A 153 -6.92 0.97 -13.87
C VAL A 153 -6.99 -0.20 -12.89
N ASP A 154 -7.95 -1.09 -13.13
CA ASP A 154 -8.16 -2.28 -12.31
C ASP A 154 -7.43 -3.49 -12.89
N TYR A 155 -6.65 -4.15 -12.04
CA TYR A 155 -5.89 -5.34 -12.34
C TYR A 155 -6.40 -6.52 -11.51
N ARG A 156 -6.25 -7.72 -12.08
CA ARG A 156 -6.58 -8.98 -11.40
C ARG A 156 -5.69 -9.29 -10.21
N SER A 157 -4.49 -8.73 -10.20
CA SER A 157 -3.53 -8.81 -9.09
C SER A 157 -2.42 -7.81 -9.33
N ILE A 158 -1.62 -7.56 -8.28
CA ILE A 158 -0.42 -6.74 -8.40
C ILE A 158 0.59 -7.27 -9.43
N HIS A 159 0.70 -8.59 -9.59
CA HIS A 159 1.59 -9.18 -10.60
C HIS A 159 1.19 -8.80 -12.02
N HIS A 160 -0.12 -8.72 -12.30
CA HIS A 160 -0.60 -8.27 -13.60
C HIS A 160 -0.32 -6.78 -13.84
N CYS A 161 -0.38 -5.96 -12.78
CA CYS A 161 0.05 -4.55 -12.84
C CYS A 161 1.54 -4.44 -13.14
N ILE A 162 2.38 -5.22 -12.45
CA ILE A 162 3.83 -5.28 -12.70
C ILE A 162 4.13 -5.72 -14.14
N ASP A 163 3.47 -6.75 -14.64
CA ASP A 163 3.61 -7.23 -16.03
C ASP A 163 3.23 -6.15 -17.05
N TYR A 164 2.17 -5.40 -16.78
CA TYR A 164 1.78 -4.25 -17.58
C TYR A 164 2.90 -3.21 -17.63
N PHE A 165 3.38 -2.73 -16.48
CA PHE A 165 4.39 -1.67 -16.45
C PHE A 165 5.74 -2.12 -17.03
N ALA A 166 6.16 -3.37 -16.78
CA ALA A 166 7.34 -3.96 -17.39
C ALA A 166 7.26 -3.90 -18.93
N THR A 167 6.10 -4.25 -19.50
CA THR A 167 5.88 -4.24 -20.94
C THR A 167 5.70 -2.83 -21.51
N ALA A 168 4.96 -1.97 -20.80
CA ALA A 168 4.56 -0.64 -21.25
C ALA A 168 5.72 0.36 -21.21
N THR A 169 6.64 0.20 -20.26
CA THR A 169 7.68 1.22 -19.99
C THR A 169 9.11 0.71 -20.12
N ASP A 170 9.29 -0.56 -20.50
CA ASP A 170 10.59 -1.22 -20.69
C ASP A 170 11.45 -1.22 -19.40
N ILE A 171 10.78 -1.33 -18.25
CA ILE A 171 11.43 -1.46 -16.94
C ILE A 171 11.78 -2.92 -16.64
N ASP A 172 12.77 -3.11 -15.79
CA ASP A 172 13.17 -4.44 -15.34
C ASP A 172 12.11 -5.03 -14.39
N LYS A 173 11.47 -6.13 -14.81
CA LYS A 173 10.39 -6.77 -14.05
C LYS A 173 10.86 -7.29 -12.69
N GLU A 174 12.03 -7.91 -12.65
CA GLU A 174 12.59 -8.51 -11.43
C GLU A 174 12.84 -7.42 -10.38
N LEU A 175 13.45 -6.29 -10.80
CA LEU A 175 13.62 -5.12 -9.96
C LEU A 175 12.29 -4.64 -9.36
N LEU A 176 11.25 -4.44 -10.17
CA LEU A 176 9.98 -3.94 -9.67
C LEU A 176 9.32 -4.91 -8.68
N VAL A 177 9.40 -6.23 -8.94
CA VAL A 177 8.90 -7.25 -8.00
C VAL A 177 9.63 -7.15 -6.65
N GLU A 178 10.96 -7.05 -6.66
CA GLU A 178 11.74 -6.96 -5.43
C GLU A 178 11.48 -5.68 -4.65
N LEU A 179 11.40 -4.54 -5.34
CA LEU A 179 11.07 -3.25 -4.73
C LEU A 179 9.70 -3.25 -4.07
N VAL A 180 8.69 -3.83 -4.72
CA VAL A 180 7.34 -3.97 -4.16
C VAL A 180 7.33 -4.87 -2.92
N ASN A 181 8.13 -5.94 -2.91
CA ASN A 181 8.25 -6.81 -1.73
C ASN A 181 8.87 -6.09 -0.53
N ILE A 182 9.81 -5.16 -0.76
CA ILE A 182 10.45 -4.37 0.29
C ILE A 182 9.52 -3.23 0.76
N LEU A 183 8.93 -2.50 -0.18
CA LEU A 183 8.18 -1.27 0.10
C LEU A 183 6.70 -1.51 0.41
N SER A 184 6.20 -2.73 0.18
CA SER A 184 4.80 -3.13 0.15
C SER A 184 4.00 -2.58 -1.03
N THR A 185 2.79 -3.12 -1.22
CA THR A 185 1.85 -2.73 -2.28
C THR A 185 1.32 -1.30 -2.11
N GLU A 186 1.28 -0.78 -0.88
CA GLU A 186 0.82 0.59 -0.58
C GLU A 186 1.74 1.65 -1.17
N ARG A 187 3.03 1.32 -1.34
CA ARG A 187 4.06 2.20 -1.91
C ARG A 187 4.45 1.76 -3.33
N PHE A 188 3.51 1.17 -4.06
CA PHE A 188 3.74 0.72 -5.44
C PHE A 188 4.18 1.86 -6.37
N ASP A 189 3.63 3.06 -6.20
CA ASP A 189 4.02 4.24 -6.99
C ASP A 189 5.51 4.59 -6.82
N TYR A 190 6.02 4.48 -5.59
CA TYR A 190 7.41 4.73 -5.24
C TYR A 190 8.33 3.65 -5.80
N ALA A 191 7.94 2.37 -5.65
CA ALA A 191 8.66 1.25 -6.26
C ALA A 191 8.74 1.40 -7.79
N LEU A 192 7.63 1.78 -8.43
CA LEU A 192 7.56 2.01 -9.87
C LEU A 192 8.45 3.18 -10.31
N LYS A 193 8.50 4.29 -9.55
CA LYS A 193 9.40 5.42 -9.83
C LYS A 193 10.87 4.98 -9.84
N ILE A 194 11.30 4.21 -8.83
CA ILE A 194 12.67 3.68 -8.77
C ILE A 194 12.95 2.78 -9.98
N ALA A 195 12.01 1.89 -10.35
CA ALA A 195 12.16 1.03 -11.52
C ALA A 195 12.23 1.82 -12.84
N LYS A 196 11.39 2.85 -13.01
CA LYS A 196 11.38 3.75 -14.17
C LYS A 196 12.68 4.56 -14.32
N LEU A 197 13.36 4.89 -13.22
CA LEU A 197 14.67 5.56 -13.24
C LEU A 197 15.82 4.62 -13.64
N ASN A 198 15.65 3.31 -13.45
CA ASN A 198 16.67 2.29 -13.63
C ASN A 198 16.30 1.32 -14.76
N LYS A 199 16.02 1.86 -15.95
CA LYS A 199 15.73 1.05 -17.15
C LYS A 199 16.98 0.33 -17.64
N ARG A 200 16.81 -0.89 -18.17
CA ARG A 200 17.87 -1.69 -18.83
C ARG A 200 19.15 -1.87 -17.97
N ILE A 201 18.96 -2.16 -16.69
CA ILE A 201 20.07 -2.41 -15.77
C ILE A 201 20.62 -3.84 -15.87
N SER A 202 21.87 -4.01 -15.46
CA SER A 202 22.47 -5.33 -15.28
C SER A 202 21.97 -5.99 -13.98
N PRO A 203 22.00 -7.34 -13.88
CA PRO A 203 21.65 -8.04 -12.64
C PRO A 203 22.43 -7.54 -11.43
N TYR A 204 23.75 -7.30 -11.59
CA TYR A 204 24.58 -6.75 -10.52
C TYR A 204 24.09 -5.38 -10.03
N ARG A 205 23.72 -4.47 -10.96
CA ARG A 205 23.21 -3.16 -10.57
C ARG A 205 21.82 -3.25 -9.95
N ARG A 206 20.99 -4.20 -10.37
CA ARG A 206 19.71 -4.51 -9.74
C ARG A 206 19.91 -4.87 -8.27
N ASP A 207 20.79 -5.82 -7.99
CA ASP A 207 21.08 -6.28 -6.63
C ASP A 207 21.55 -5.12 -5.74
N GLN A 208 22.40 -4.23 -6.28
CA GLN A 208 22.82 -3.03 -5.56
C GLN A 208 21.66 -2.10 -5.22
N ILE A 209 20.78 -1.79 -6.17
CA ILE A 209 19.63 -0.90 -5.94
C ILE A 209 18.69 -1.50 -4.90
N VAL A 210 18.41 -2.80 -5.01
CA VAL A 210 17.55 -3.52 -4.07
C VAL A 210 18.14 -3.45 -2.67
N GLU A 211 19.44 -3.68 -2.52
CA GLU A 211 20.11 -3.63 -1.21
C GLU A 211 20.16 -2.21 -0.63
N GLU A 212 20.42 -1.20 -1.46
CA GLU A 212 20.35 0.22 -1.07
C GLU A 212 18.96 0.56 -0.50
N VAL A 213 17.87 0.12 -1.16
CA VAL A 213 16.50 0.36 -0.70
C VAL A 213 16.17 -0.42 0.58
N ARG A 214 16.66 -1.67 0.72
CA ARG A 214 16.51 -2.45 1.97
C ARG A 214 17.16 -1.75 3.14
N LEU A 215 18.39 -1.28 2.97
CA LEU A 215 19.13 -0.58 4.01
C LEU A 215 18.41 0.70 4.44
N GLN A 216 17.97 1.52 3.47
CA GLN A 216 17.20 2.75 3.75
C GLN A 216 15.92 2.47 4.53
N GLU A 217 15.20 1.39 4.20
CA GLU A 217 13.98 1.03 4.92
C GLU A 217 14.30 0.58 6.35
N ALA A 218 15.36 -0.21 6.55
CA ALA A 218 15.80 -0.63 7.87
C ALA A 218 16.20 0.56 8.76
N GLU A 219 17.04 1.46 8.24
CA GLU A 219 17.45 2.69 8.92
C GLU A 219 16.25 3.58 9.29
N LYS A 220 15.27 3.69 8.38
CA LYS A 220 14.03 4.44 8.63
C LYS A 220 13.20 3.81 9.75
N GLN A 221 13.06 2.49 9.78
CA GLN A 221 12.33 1.79 10.84
C GLN A 221 13.02 1.94 12.20
N GLU A 222 14.34 1.82 12.24
CA GLU A 222 15.13 2.05 13.45
C GLU A 222 14.96 3.49 13.96
N ALA A 223 15.07 4.48 13.08
CA ALA A 223 14.87 5.89 13.44
C ALA A 223 13.44 6.18 13.93
N LEU A 224 12.42 5.54 13.37
CA LEU A 224 11.04 5.63 13.85
C LEU A 224 10.92 5.02 15.24
N HIS A 225 11.50 3.84 15.47
CA HIS A 225 11.47 3.18 16.76
C HIS A 225 12.15 4.01 17.85
N ILE A 226 13.33 4.58 17.57
CA ILE A 226 14.03 5.49 18.49
C ILE A 226 13.13 6.69 18.82
N ARG A 227 12.52 7.33 17.83
CA ARG A 227 11.61 8.47 18.06
C ARG A 227 10.38 8.09 18.88
N GLU A 228 9.82 6.91 18.66
CA GLU A 228 8.68 6.40 19.44
C GLU A 228 9.08 6.15 20.89
N MET A 229 10.26 5.56 21.12
CA MET A 229 10.82 5.38 22.47
C MET A 229 11.06 6.72 23.16
N ASP A 230 11.70 7.67 22.49
CA ASP A 230 11.92 9.03 23.00
C ASP A 230 10.60 9.72 23.32
N ALA A 231 9.59 9.58 22.47
CA ALA A 231 8.27 10.16 22.70
C ALA A 231 7.56 9.52 23.90
N LEU A 232 7.71 8.21 24.10
CA LEU A 232 7.16 7.52 25.27
C LEU A 232 7.85 7.98 26.55
N GLN A 233 9.19 8.06 26.54
CA GLN A 233 9.98 8.50 27.68
C GLN A 233 9.71 9.97 28.03
N ASN A 234 9.57 10.84 27.03
CA ASN A 234 9.18 12.24 27.23
C ASN A 234 7.75 12.41 27.75
N ARG A 235 6.80 11.54 27.36
CA ARG A 235 5.45 11.55 27.95
C ARG A 235 5.47 11.16 29.43
N THR A 236 6.28 10.17 29.81
CA THR A 236 6.49 9.82 31.22
C THR A 236 7.10 10.99 32.00
N HIS A 237 8.08 11.68 31.41
CA HIS A 237 8.68 12.88 32.01
C HIS A 237 7.64 14.01 32.22
N SER A 238 6.69 14.18 31.30
CA SER A 238 5.64 15.21 31.42
C SER A 238 4.60 14.93 32.52
N LEU A 239 4.50 13.71 33.03
CA LEU A 239 3.58 13.37 34.13
C LEU A 239 4.22 13.57 35.50
N ILE A 240 5.55 13.57 35.57
CA ILE A 240 6.30 13.74 36.81
C ILE A 240 6.54 15.23 37.04
N SER A 241 6.08 15.74 38.17
CA SER A 241 6.32 17.11 38.62
C SER A 241 7.46 17.15 39.63
N GLU A 242 8.26 18.21 39.58
CA GLU A 242 9.24 18.49 40.64
C GLU A 242 8.54 18.67 41.99
N VAL A 243 9.22 18.29 43.06
CA VAL A 243 8.69 18.37 44.43
C VAL A 243 9.67 19.15 45.30
N THR A 244 9.17 20.03 46.17
CA THR A 244 10.01 20.73 47.15
C THR A 244 9.76 20.19 48.54
N ILE A 245 10.80 19.62 49.17
CA ILE A 245 10.76 19.10 50.54
C ILE A 245 11.68 19.95 51.41
N SER A 246 11.12 20.63 52.42
CA SER A 246 11.90 21.42 53.39
C SER A 246 12.85 22.44 52.73
N GLY A 247 12.49 22.99 51.57
CA GLY A 247 13.29 23.95 50.82
C GLY A 247 14.30 23.33 49.83
N VAL A 248 14.40 22.01 49.76
CA VAL A 248 15.19 21.28 48.76
C VAL A 248 14.30 20.89 47.59
N VAL A 249 14.67 21.32 46.38
CA VAL A 249 13.97 20.97 45.14
C VAL A 249 14.46 19.61 44.65
N VAL A 250 13.52 18.70 44.42
CA VAL A 250 13.76 17.38 43.88
C VAL A 250 13.39 17.40 42.41
N PRO A 251 14.39 17.33 41.50
CA PRO A 251 14.14 17.51 40.08
C PRO A 251 13.46 16.28 39.48
N VAL A 252 12.72 16.50 38.39
CA VAL A 252 11.93 15.47 37.70
C VAL A 252 12.76 14.24 37.33
N PHE A 253 13.98 14.43 36.81
CA PHE A 253 14.85 13.32 36.40
C PHE A 253 15.21 12.38 37.57
N ALA A 254 15.37 12.91 38.80
CA ALA A 254 15.73 12.10 39.96
C ALA A 254 14.52 11.26 40.43
N ILE A 255 13.32 11.85 40.39
CA ILE A 255 12.07 11.16 40.69
C ILE A 255 11.79 10.07 39.63
N GLN A 256 12.00 10.39 38.35
CA GLN A 256 11.86 9.46 37.24
C GLN A 256 12.78 8.25 37.38
N TRP A 257 14.07 8.48 37.62
CA TRP A 257 15.05 7.41 37.80
C TRP A 257 14.63 6.44 38.92
N ALA A 258 14.12 6.98 40.04
CA ALA A 258 13.71 6.15 41.15
C ALA A 258 12.45 5.31 40.85
N ILE A 259 11.50 5.85 40.07
CA ILE A 259 10.33 5.09 39.59
C ILE A 259 10.78 4.00 38.61
N GLU A 260 11.67 4.32 37.66
CA GLU A 260 12.17 3.37 36.65
C GLU A 260 12.98 2.21 37.26
N LYS A 261 13.77 2.48 38.30
CA LYS A 261 14.50 1.47 39.07
C LYS A 261 13.62 0.72 40.08
N GLY A 262 12.33 1.07 40.19
CA GLY A 262 11.38 0.38 41.06
C GLY A 262 11.67 0.56 42.55
N ILE A 263 12.26 1.69 42.95
CA ILE A 263 12.63 1.99 44.33
C ILE A 263 11.36 2.20 45.16
N LYS A 264 11.20 1.49 46.28
CA LYS A 264 10.00 1.61 47.12
C LYS A 264 10.26 2.29 48.46
N ASN A 265 11.49 2.26 48.93
CA ASN A 265 11.88 2.80 50.22
C ASN A 265 13.34 3.31 50.22
N LEU A 266 13.75 3.92 51.33
CA LEU A 266 15.08 4.52 51.47
C LEU A 266 16.22 3.49 51.42
N ASN A 267 15.99 2.23 51.80
CA ASN A 267 17.03 1.20 51.71
C ASN A 267 17.27 0.81 50.25
N ASP A 268 16.22 0.64 49.46
CA ASP A 268 16.35 0.36 48.02
C ASP A 268 17.13 1.48 47.30
N LEU A 269 16.92 2.74 47.71
CA LEU A 269 17.65 3.90 47.18
C LEU A 269 19.14 3.90 47.56
N ARG A 270 19.47 3.42 48.76
CA ARG A 270 20.86 3.31 49.23
C ARG A 270 21.59 2.16 48.56
N ASP A 271 20.88 1.06 48.28
CA ASP A 271 21.46 -0.09 47.58
C ASP A 271 21.83 0.25 46.12
N LEU A 272 21.19 1.27 45.53
CA LEU A 272 21.45 1.78 44.19
C LEU A 272 22.17 3.14 44.18
N GLU A 273 22.86 3.50 45.27
CA GLU A 273 23.58 4.78 45.38
C GLU A 273 24.65 4.92 44.29
N ASP A 274 25.50 3.90 44.12
CA ASP A 274 26.57 3.91 43.13
C ASP A 274 26.00 4.02 41.70
N ASP A 275 24.95 3.25 41.39
CA ASP A 275 24.24 3.32 40.10
C ASP A 275 23.69 4.72 39.81
N TYR A 276 23.17 5.42 40.83
CA TYR A 276 22.67 6.79 40.67
C TYR A 276 23.80 7.74 40.28
N PHE A 277 24.93 7.68 40.98
CA PHE A 277 26.05 8.57 40.71
C PHE A 277 26.74 8.26 39.38
N ASP A 278 26.73 7.00 38.94
CA ASP A 278 27.20 6.61 37.61
C ASP A 278 26.26 7.15 36.51
N ASP A 279 24.95 6.96 36.64
CA ASP A 279 23.94 7.43 35.68
C ASP A 279 23.94 8.98 35.55
N PHE A 280 24.26 9.70 36.65
CA PHE A 280 24.24 11.16 36.71
C PHE A 280 25.61 11.83 36.82
N ALA A 281 26.71 11.12 36.54
CA ALA A 281 28.07 11.66 36.60
C ALA A 281 28.27 12.95 35.76
N HIS A 282 27.51 13.08 34.67
CA HIS A 282 27.54 14.20 33.74
C HIS A 282 26.99 15.53 34.32
N LEU A 283 26.19 15.50 35.40
CA LEU A 283 25.64 16.71 36.04
C LEU A 283 26.66 17.47 36.89
N GLY A 284 27.82 16.85 37.16
CA GLY A 284 28.83 17.37 38.07
C GLY A 284 28.49 17.07 39.54
N GLY A 285 29.52 16.82 40.35
CA GLY A 285 29.37 16.27 41.71
C GLY A 285 28.39 17.06 42.58
N ALA A 286 28.49 18.39 42.63
CA ALA A 286 27.61 19.20 43.49
C ALA A 286 26.12 19.06 43.16
N VAL A 287 25.76 19.01 41.86
CA VAL A 287 24.36 18.90 41.41
C VAL A 287 23.84 17.48 41.64
N ALA A 288 24.64 16.46 41.31
CA ALA A 288 24.28 15.07 41.52
C ALA A 288 24.07 14.75 43.02
N PHE A 289 24.94 15.25 43.90
CA PHE A 289 24.78 15.11 45.35
C PHE A 289 23.52 15.82 45.86
N GLN A 290 23.25 17.04 45.38
CA GLN A 290 22.06 17.78 45.79
C GLN A 290 20.76 17.11 45.34
N SER A 291 20.72 16.55 44.12
CA SER A 291 19.54 15.84 43.63
C SER A 291 19.34 14.50 44.33
N TYR A 292 20.41 13.79 44.70
CA TYR A 292 20.34 12.57 45.49
C TYR A 292 19.83 12.82 46.92
N ASP A 293 20.34 13.86 47.60
CA ASP A 293 19.88 14.30 48.93
C ASP A 293 18.41 14.74 48.90
N GLY A 294 18.01 15.46 47.84
CA GLY A 294 16.61 15.78 47.58
C GLY A 294 15.74 14.53 47.42
N LEU A 295 16.20 13.53 46.67
CA LEU A 295 15.50 12.27 46.46
C LEU A 295 15.36 11.47 47.78
N GLN A 296 16.40 11.43 48.62
CA GLN A 296 16.32 10.85 49.97
C GLN A 296 15.28 11.56 50.84
N SER A 297 15.23 12.89 50.78
CA SER A 297 14.23 13.70 51.49
C SER A 297 12.81 13.41 50.99
N TYR A 298 12.62 13.27 49.68
CA TYR A 298 11.33 12.91 49.08
C TYR A 298 10.89 11.50 49.48
N MET A 299 11.77 10.51 49.45
CA MET A 299 11.47 9.14 49.93
C MET A 299 11.09 9.13 51.41
N THR A 300 11.77 9.95 52.23
CA THR A 300 11.45 10.10 53.65
C THR A 300 10.06 10.71 53.84
N ALA A 301 9.72 11.77 53.10
CA ALA A 301 8.39 12.40 53.15
C ALA A 301 7.28 11.44 52.73
N ARG A 302 7.55 10.55 51.75
CA ARG A 302 6.60 9.52 51.29
C ARG A 302 6.29 8.43 52.33
N THR A 303 7.08 8.31 53.41
CA THR A 303 6.73 7.40 54.52
C THR A 303 5.51 7.89 55.31
N ASP A 304 5.18 9.18 55.23
CA ASP A 304 3.99 9.76 55.81
C ASP A 304 2.82 9.72 54.81
N LEU A 305 1.88 8.80 55.05
CA LEU A 305 0.67 8.65 54.23
C LEU A 305 -0.22 9.90 54.20
N THR A 306 -0.22 10.74 55.25
CA THR A 306 -0.98 11.99 55.23
C THR A 306 -0.35 13.02 54.29
N TRP A 307 0.98 13.06 54.25
CA TRP A 307 1.72 13.89 53.31
C TRP A 307 1.52 13.44 51.87
N VAL A 308 1.68 12.14 51.58
CA VAL A 308 1.49 11.56 50.23
C VAL A 308 0.10 11.88 49.67
N ASN A 309 -0.95 11.77 50.48
CA ASN A 309 -2.30 12.02 50.00
C ASN A 309 -2.60 13.51 49.72
N SER A 310 -1.92 14.42 50.41
CA SER A 310 -2.25 15.84 50.41
C SER A 310 -1.29 16.71 49.61
N ASN A 311 -0.03 16.29 49.42
CA ASN A 311 1.05 17.14 48.93
C ASN A 311 1.90 16.50 47.82
N ASP A 312 1.79 15.20 47.56
CA ASP A 312 2.62 14.53 46.54
C ASP A 312 1.94 14.59 45.16
N PRO A 313 2.45 15.40 44.21
CA PRO A 313 1.87 15.52 42.88
C PRO A 313 2.09 14.26 42.04
N ASN A 314 3.04 13.40 42.42
CA ASN A 314 3.40 12.21 41.66
C ASN A 314 2.79 10.93 42.25
N ARG A 315 1.95 11.02 43.30
CA ARG A 315 1.45 9.86 44.09
C ARG A 315 1.05 8.67 43.23
N ASP A 316 0.26 8.93 42.19
CA ASP A 316 -0.38 7.90 41.37
C ASP A 316 0.62 7.19 40.43
N LEU A 317 1.86 7.70 40.30
CA LEU A 317 2.93 7.11 39.49
C LEU A 317 3.75 6.04 40.24
N TRP A 318 3.60 5.96 41.56
CA TRP A 318 4.37 5.04 42.43
C TRP A 318 3.59 3.76 42.79
N THR A 319 2.47 3.50 42.13
CA THR A 319 1.69 2.28 42.34
C THR A 319 2.32 1.10 41.60
N GLY A 320 3.34 0.50 42.23
CA GLY A 320 4.00 -0.74 41.83
C GLY A 320 4.47 -1.54 43.03
#